data_AF-A0A5S4EH52-F1
#
_entry.id   AF-A0A5S4EH52-F1
#
_cell.length_a   1.000
_cell.length_b   1.000
_cell.length_c   1.000
_cell.angle_alpha   90.00
_cell.angle_beta   90.00
_cell.angle_gamma   90.00
#
_symmetry.space_group_name_H-M   'P 1'
#
loop_
_entity.id
_entity.type
_entity.pdbx_description
1 polymer ?
#
loop_
_entity_poly.entity_id
_entity_poly.type
_entity_poly.pdbx_seq_one_letter_code
_entity_poly.pdbx_strand_id
1 'polypeptide(L)'
;MDQVRAMAGRLLDISAATGVAGRALQTAGKVSRALQDGHPIDAASEVVRAVLPGMAETTAWVKTGAAIRAMREAAGLTIAEVGAAIDLKDPSLIEAIENGRIALSFELILRLAAVFGRNDPVGFVMRFTRTTNPELWKSLEELGIGKLVLQTVREHQFVNIYRSNDAARTLSDQEFAEILSFTQAAFEMAMALRTRYQDRSSNAGSDRAE
;
A
#
# COMPACT_ATOMS: atom_id res chain seq x y z
N MET A 1 -39.07 -23.51 -18.05
CA MET A 1 -38.15 -24.13 -19.02
C MET A 1 -36.90 -23.29 -19.28
N ASP A 2 -36.98 -21.95 -19.18
CA ASP A 2 -35.81 -21.07 -19.44
C ASP A 2 -34.75 -21.05 -18.35
N GLN A 3 -35.11 -21.30 -17.09
CA GLN A 3 -34.16 -21.33 -15.98
C GLN A 3 -33.22 -22.55 -16.02
N VAL A 4 -33.68 -23.67 -16.60
CA VAL A 4 -32.89 -24.89 -16.79
C VAL A 4 -31.92 -24.73 -17.97
N ARG A 5 -32.30 -23.97 -19.02
CA ARG A 5 -31.42 -23.60 -20.14
C ARG A 5 -30.33 -22.60 -19.73
N ALA A 6 -30.67 -21.64 -18.85
CA ALA A 6 -29.70 -20.71 -18.29
C ALA A 6 -28.68 -21.39 -17.36
N MET A 7 -29.08 -22.46 -16.67
CA MET A 7 -28.18 -23.24 -15.82
C MET A 7 -27.28 -24.18 -16.65
N ALA A 8 -27.77 -24.73 -17.76
CA ALA A 8 -26.97 -25.52 -18.69
C ALA A 8 -25.89 -24.67 -19.42
N GLY A 9 -26.18 -23.39 -19.72
CA GLY A 9 -25.20 -22.47 -20.30
C GLY A 9 -24.05 -22.12 -19.33
N ARG A 10 -24.32 -22.02 -18.03
CA ARG A 10 -23.29 -21.70 -17.02
C ARG A 10 -22.39 -22.89 -16.64
N LEU A 11 -22.81 -24.11 -16.92
CA LEU A 11 -21.95 -25.31 -16.76
C LEU A 11 -21.01 -25.53 -17.96
N LEU A 12 -21.32 -24.94 -19.12
CA LEU A 12 -20.45 -24.97 -20.31
C LEU A 12 -19.41 -23.84 -20.34
N ASP A 13 -19.55 -22.81 -19.51
CA ASP A 13 -18.54 -21.77 -19.29
C ASP A 13 -17.43 -22.18 -18.29
N ILE A 14 -17.41 -23.46 -17.88
CA ILE A 14 -16.25 -24.10 -17.22
C ILE A 14 -15.17 -24.40 -18.27
N SER A 15 -14.86 -23.42 -19.12
CA SER A 15 -13.63 -23.33 -19.91
C SER A 15 -12.59 -22.44 -19.20
N ALA A 16 -12.72 -22.26 -17.88
CA ALA A 16 -11.71 -21.62 -17.03
C ALA A 16 -10.37 -22.40 -17.00
N ALA A 17 -10.33 -23.65 -17.47
CA ALA A 17 -9.09 -24.40 -17.69
C ALA A 17 -8.26 -23.84 -18.86
N THR A 18 -8.88 -23.21 -19.86
CA THR A 18 -8.19 -22.70 -21.06
C THR A 18 -7.40 -21.42 -20.77
N GLY A 19 -7.91 -20.55 -19.88
CA GLY A 19 -7.25 -19.29 -19.51
C GLY A 19 -6.04 -19.46 -18.59
N VAL A 20 -5.98 -20.54 -17.81
CA VAL A 20 -4.84 -20.89 -16.95
C VAL A 20 -3.81 -21.70 -17.75
N ALA A 21 -4.24 -22.66 -18.58
CA ALA A 21 -3.36 -23.43 -19.45
C ALA A 21 -2.69 -22.57 -20.53
N GLY A 22 -3.41 -21.61 -21.12
CA GLY A 22 -2.87 -20.71 -22.14
C GLY A 22 -1.77 -19.80 -21.59
N ARG A 23 -1.93 -19.29 -20.37
CA ARG A 23 -0.91 -18.48 -19.69
C ARG A 23 0.32 -19.30 -19.31
N ALA A 24 0.12 -20.52 -18.80
CA ALA A 24 1.23 -21.42 -18.46
C ALA A 24 2.08 -21.79 -19.68
N LEU A 25 1.46 -22.11 -20.81
CA LEU A 25 2.15 -22.41 -22.08
C LEU A 25 2.91 -21.19 -22.62
N GLN A 26 2.32 -20.00 -22.51
CA GLN A 26 2.95 -18.77 -22.95
C GLN A 26 4.19 -18.42 -22.10
N THR A 27 4.10 -18.56 -20.77
CA THR A 27 5.25 -18.38 -19.86
C THR A 27 6.34 -19.39 -20.17
N ALA A 28 6.00 -20.68 -20.32
CA ALA A 28 6.97 -21.72 -20.65
C ALA A 28 7.71 -21.43 -21.98
N GLY A 29 7.01 -20.91 -22.99
CA GLY A 29 7.61 -20.50 -24.25
C GLY A 29 8.61 -19.35 -24.13
N LYS A 30 8.31 -18.35 -23.29
CA LYS A 30 9.21 -17.21 -23.05
C LYS A 30 10.44 -17.60 -22.23
N VAL A 31 10.25 -18.42 -21.19
CA VAL A 31 11.34 -18.97 -20.36
C VAL A 31 12.29 -19.80 -21.22
N SER A 32 11.76 -20.68 -22.06
CA SER A 32 12.56 -21.52 -22.96
C SER A 32 13.41 -20.68 -23.92
N ARG A 33 12.83 -19.62 -24.51
CA ARG A 33 13.52 -18.74 -25.44
C ARG A 33 14.63 -17.94 -24.75
N ALA A 34 14.36 -17.35 -23.57
CA ALA A 34 15.36 -16.62 -22.80
C ALA A 34 16.55 -17.51 -22.37
N LEU A 35 16.29 -18.79 -22.07
CA LEU A 35 17.36 -19.76 -21.78
C LEU A 35 18.19 -20.13 -23.02
N GLN A 36 17.55 -20.28 -24.19
CA GLN A 36 18.25 -20.54 -25.46
C GLN A 36 19.15 -19.36 -25.87
N ASP A 37 18.71 -18.14 -25.60
CA ASP A 37 19.45 -16.92 -25.91
C ASP A 37 20.55 -16.60 -24.87
N GLY A 38 20.73 -17.45 -23.84
CA GLY A 38 21.76 -17.27 -22.82
C GLY A 38 21.44 -16.17 -21.78
N HIS A 39 20.16 -15.84 -21.61
CA HIS A 39 19.66 -14.82 -20.67
C HIS A 39 18.90 -15.48 -19.49
N PRO A 40 19.60 -16.14 -18.56
CA PRO A 40 18.96 -16.88 -17.46
C PRO A 40 18.21 -15.96 -16.47
N ILE A 41 18.61 -14.70 -16.35
CA ILE A 41 17.93 -13.71 -15.50
C ILE A 41 16.55 -13.36 -16.08
N ASP A 42 16.44 -13.24 -17.41
CA ASP A 42 15.18 -12.94 -18.08
C ASP A 42 14.21 -14.13 -18.01
N ALA A 43 14.74 -15.36 -18.11
CA ALA A 43 13.98 -16.57 -17.88
C ALA A 43 13.39 -16.63 -16.46
N ALA A 44 14.17 -16.31 -15.44
CA ALA A 44 13.69 -16.23 -14.06
C ALA A 44 12.64 -15.13 -13.87
N SER A 45 12.83 -13.97 -14.51
CA SER A 45 11.90 -12.84 -14.48
C SER A 45 10.52 -13.20 -15.06
N GLU A 46 10.46 -13.98 -16.15
CA GLU A 46 9.19 -14.45 -16.72
C GLU A 46 8.44 -15.42 -15.81
N VAL A 47 9.15 -16.29 -15.09
CA VAL A 47 8.54 -17.15 -14.06
C VAL A 47 7.99 -16.30 -12.91
N VAL A 48 8.79 -15.35 -12.41
CA VAL A 48 8.37 -14.43 -11.34
C VAL A 48 7.16 -13.59 -11.76
N ARG A 49 7.14 -13.07 -12.99
CA ARG A 49 6.01 -12.30 -13.56
C ARG A 49 4.73 -13.13 -13.63
N ALA A 50 4.84 -14.42 -13.95
CA ALA A 50 3.71 -15.32 -14.04
C ALA A 50 3.14 -15.72 -12.67
N VAL A 51 4.00 -15.83 -11.66
CA VAL A 51 3.61 -16.20 -10.29
C VAL A 51 3.16 -14.98 -9.47
N LEU A 52 3.80 -13.82 -9.71
CA LEU A 52 3.55 -12.55 -9.01
C LEU A 52 3.48 -11.40 -10.03
N PRO A 53 2.32 -11.19 -10.68
CA PRO A 53 2.13 -10.10 -11.62
C PRO A 53 2.27 -8.76 -10.88
N GLY A 54 3.43 -8.12 -11.00
CA GLY A 54 3.76 -6.84 -10.34
C GLY A 54 5.17 -6.72 -9.77
N MET A 55 5.93 -7.83 -9.63
CA MET A 55 7.31 -7.78 -9.14
C MET A 55 8.38 -7.64 -10.24
N ALA A 56 8.04 -7.93 -11.50
CA ALA A 56 9.00 -8.11 -12.59
C ALA A 56 9.24 -6.87 -13.49
N GLU A 57 8.81 -5.68 -13.10
CA GLU A 57 9.10 -4.46 -13.85
C GLU A 57 10.25 -3.68 -13.19
N THR A 58 11.41 -3.71 -13.82
CA THR A 58 12.55 -2.83 -13.52
C THR A 58 12.13 -1.36 -13.43
N THR A 59 11.15 -0.93 -14.24
CA THR A 59 10.52 0.40 -14.17
C THR A 59 9.86 0.69 -12.81
N ALA A 60 9.26 -0.31 -12.17
CA ALA A 60 8.67 -0.16 -10.84
C ALA A 60 9.74 0.00 -9.76
N TRP A 61 10.88 -0.68 -9.90
CA TRP A 61 12.02 -0.53 -8.98
C TRP A 61 12.65 0.85 -9.10
N VAL A 62 12.79 1.38 -10.32
CA VAL A 62 13.28 2.75 -10.55
C VAL A 62 12.37 3.78 -9.89
N LYS A 63 11.04 3.65 -10.02
CA LYS A 63 10.08 4.55 -9.36
C LYS A 63 10.16 4.43 -7.83
N THR A 64 10.26 3.21 -7.31
CA THR A 64 10.37 2.94 -5.87
C THR A 64 11.67 3.53 -5.30
N GLY A 65 12.79 3.33 -6.01
CA GLY A 65 14.09 3.89 -5.66
C GLY A 65 14.10 5.41 -5.66
N ALA A 66 13.54 6.03 -6.71
CA ALA A 66 13.38 7.48 -6.78
C ALA A 66 12.52 8.04 -5.63
N ALA A 67 11.45 7.32 -5.24
CA ALA A 67 10.63 7.71 -4.09
C ALA A 67 11.42 7.67 -2.77
N ILE A 68 12.24 6.63 -2.56
CA ILE A 68 13.11 6.52 -1.37
C ILE A 68 14.13 7.65 -1.34
N ARG A 69 14.77 7.91 -2.49
CA ARG A 69 15.74 9.01 -2.62
C ARG A 69 15.11 10.35 -2.27
N ALA A 70 13.93 10.64 -2.81
CA ALA A 70 13.22 11.88 -2.52
C ALA A 70 12.86 12.02 -1.03
N MET A 71 12.43 10.92 -0.38
CA MET A 71 12.14 10.93 1.06
C MET A 71 13.40 11.17 1.90
N ARG A 72 14.51 10.50 1.54
CA ARG A 72 15.81 10.68 2.20
C ARG A 72 16.28 12.14 2.08
N GLU A 73 16.26 12.71 0.87
CA GLU A 73 16.68 14.08 0.61
C GLU A 73 15.78 15.09 1.34
N ALA A 74 14.46 14.86 1.36
CA ALA A 74 13.52 15.69 2.12
C ALA A 74 13.73 15.62 3.64
N ALA A 75 14.24 14.50 4.14
CA ALA A 75 14.63 14.33 5.55
C ALA A 75 16.01 14.92 5.87
N GLY A 76 16.75 15.42 4.87
CA GLY A 76 18.11 15.94 5.04
C GLY A 76 19.15 14.87 5.36
N LEU A 77 18.85 13.60 5.05
CA LEU A 77 19.71 12.46 5.40
C LEU A 77 20.61 12.06 4.22
N THR A 78 21.82 11.62 4.53
CA THR A 78 22.74 10.97 3.60
C THR A 78 22.41 9.48 3.49
N ILE A 79 22.92 8.83 2.44
CA ILE A 79 22.80 7.37 2.25
C ILE A 79 23.36 6.61 3.45
N ALA A 80 24.50 7.07 3.98
CA ALA A 80 25.15 6.47 5.15
C ALA A 80 24.31 6.61 6.42
N GLU A 81 23.70 7.78 6.65
CA GLU A 81 22.83 8.01 7.81
C GLU A 81 21.55 7.16 7.74
N VAL A 82 20.93 7.02 6.56
CA VAL A 82 19.79 6.11 6.38
C VAL A 82 20.22 4.67 6.61
N GLY A 83 21.36 4.24 6.04
CA GLY A 83 21.90 2.90 6.24
C GLY A 83 22.15 2.57 7.70
N ALA A 84 22.73 3.52 8.45
CA ALA A 84 22.93 3.38 9.89
C ALA A 84 21.59 3.33 10.65
N ALA A 85 20.64 4.19 10.31
CA ALA A 85 19.33 4.28 10.97
C ALA A 85 18.48 3.00 10.80
N ILE A 86 18.66 2.26 9.70
CA ILE A 86 17.97 0.97 9.46
C ILE A 86 18.84 -0.24 9.79
N ASP A 87 19.98 -0.07 10.46
CA ASP A 87 20.92 -1.14 10.81
C ASP A 87 21.33 -2.01 9.60
N LEU A 88 21.77 -1.33 8.54
CA LEU A 88 22.21 -1.98 7.31
C LEU A 88 23.71 -2.30 7.37
N LYS A 89 24.07 -3.58 7.21
CA LYS A 89 25.46 -4.03 7.20
C LYS A 89 26.28 -3.47 6.02
N ASP A 90 25.61 -3.24 4.89
CA ASP A 90 26.23 -2.70 3.67
C ASP A 90 25.42 -1.50 3.16
N PRO A 91 25.93 -0.26 3.37
CA PRO A 91 25.25 0.96 2.91
C PRO A 91 25.08 1.06 1.39
N SER A 92 25.87 0.33 0.59
CA SER A 92 25.76 0.34 -0.88
C SER A 92 24.42 -0.21 -1.38
N LEU A 93 23.73 -1.00 -0.55
CA LEU A 93 22.39 -1.50 -0.84
C LEU A 93 21.35 -0.37 -0.97
N ILE A 94 21.45 0.70 -0.16
CA ILE A 94 20.56 1.86 -0.30
C ILE A 94 20.80 2.55 -1.65
N GLU A 95 22.06 2.69 -2.05
CA GLU A 95 22.40 3.27 -3.35
C GLU A 95 21.87 2.40 -4.51
N ALA A 96 21.97 1.07 -4.39
CA ALA A 96 21.42 0.15 -5.37
C ALA A 96 19.88 0.22 -5.44
N ILE A 97 19.20 0.36 -4.30
CA ILE A 97 17.74 0.55 -4.21
C ILE A 97 17.34 1.88 -4.83
N GLU A 98 17.97 2.99 -4.45
CA GLU A 98 17.62 4.34 -4.93
C GLU A 98 17.77 4.48 -6.45
N ASN A 99 18.72 3.73 -7.03
CA ASN A 99 18.93 3.66 -8.47
C ASN A 99 18.10 2.57 -9.18
N GLY A 100 17.22 1.85 -8.46
CA GLY A 100 16.38 0.80 -9.01
C GLY A 100 17.14 -0.45 -9.51
N ARG A 101 18.38 -0.64 -9.06
CA ARG A 101 19.24 -1.79 -9.44
C ARG A 101 18.81 -3.07 -8.73
N ILE A 102 18.24 -2.95 -7.53
CA ILE A 102 17.71 -4.09 -6.76
C ILE A 102 16.30 -3.79 -6.26
N ALA A 103 15.51 -4.85 -6.08
CA ALA A 103 14.19 -4.77 -5.48
C ALA A 103 14.29 -4.43 -3.99
N LEU A 104 13.30 -3.68 -3.50
CA LEU A 104 13.15 -3.38 -2.08
C LEU A 104 12.41 -4.53 -1.37
N SER A 105 13.03 -5.12 -0.35
CA SER A 105 12.40 -6.18 0.44
C SER A 105 11.35 -5.62 1.42
N PHE A 106 10.37 -6.45 1.79
CA PHE A 106 9.34 -6.05 2.76
C PHE A 106 9.93 -5.70 4.14
N GLU A 107 10.94 -6.44 4.58
CA GLU A 107 11.66 -6.13 5.81
C GLU A 107 12.30 -4.73 5.76
N LEU A 108 12.95 -4.38 4.64
CA LEU A 108 13.51 -3.04 4.46
C LEU A 108 12.43 -1.97 4.44
N ILE A 109 11.25 -2.25 3.88
CA ILE A 109 10.09 -1.33 3.97
C ILE A 109 9.72 -1.08 5.45
N LEU A 110 9.69 -2.11 6.29
CA LEU A 110 9.39 -1.96 7.72
C LEU A 110 10.48 -1.15 8.46
N ARG A 111 11.75 -1.40 8.17
CA ARG A 111 12.86 -0.63 8.76
C ARG A 111 12.84 0.83 8.30
N LEU A 112 12.59 1.09 7.02
CA LEU A 112 12.41 2.44 6.47
C LEU A 112 11.19 3.14 7.09
N ALA A 113 10.12 2.40 7.39
CA ALA A 113 8.96 2.94 8.09
C ALA A 113 9.29 3.38 9.53
N ALA A 114 10.22 2.70 10.21
CA ALA A 114 10.69 3.13 11.52
C ALA A 114 11.46 4.46 11.45
N VAL A 115 12.17 4.72 10.35
CA VAL A 115 12.96 5.95 10.15
C VAL A 115 12.10 7.09 9.61
N PHE A 116 11.38 6.85 8.52
CA PHE A 116 10.61 7.88 7.81
C PHE A 116 9.17 8.00 8.27
N GLY A 117 8.60 6.95 8.88
CA GLY A 117 7.23 6.96 9.37
C GLY A 117 7.02 7.85 10.59
N ARG A 118 8.10 8.22 11.30
CA ARG A 118 8.10 9.01 12.56
C ARG A 118 7.08 8.46 13.57
N ASN A 119 5.86 8.97 13.51
CA ASN A 119 4.77 8.66 14.44
C ASN A 119 3.68 7.74 13.85
N ASP A 120 3.74 7.43 12.54
CA ASP A 120 2.77 6.61 11.81
C ASP A 120 3.49 5.62 10.85
N PRO A 121 4.26 4.64 11.37
CA PRO A 121 4.95 3.65 10.55
C PRO A 121 3.99 2.75 9.76
N VAL A 122 2.84 2.39 10.33
CA VAL A 122 1.83 1.57 9.63
C VAL A 122 1.24 2.34 8.46
N GLY A 123 0.80 3.58 8.67
CA GLY A 123 0.29 4.41 7.58
C GLY A 123 1.36 4.77 6.56
N PHE A 124 2.63 4.86 6.96
CA PHE A 124 3.75 4.97 6.02
C PHE A 124 3.80 3.78 5.06
N VAL A 125 3.88 2.55 5.58
CA VAL A 125 3.94 1.32 4.75
C VAL A 125 2.77 1.25 3.79
N MET A 126 1.58 1.60 4.27
CA MET A 126 0.34 1.60 3.48
C MET A 126 0.37 2.62 2.34
N ARG A 127 0.69 3.89 2.65
CA ARG A 127 0.80 4.95 1.64
C ARG A 127 1.90 4.63 0.64
N PHE A 128 3.05 4.18 1.12
CA PHE A 128 4.19 3.81 0.30
C PHE A 128 3.83 2.68 -0.67
N THR A 129 3.23 1.59 -0.18
CA THR A 129 2.81 0.45 -1.02
C THR A 129 1.79 0.86 -2.07
N ARG A 130 0.80 1.68 -1.70
CA ARG A 130 -0.20 2.20 -2.66
C ARG A 130 0.43 3.02 -3.78
N THR A 131 1.45 3.81 -3.47
CA THR A 131 2.13 4.68 -4.45
C THR A 131 3.13 3.91 -5.31
N THR A 132 3.87 2.97 -4.74
CA THR A 132 4.97 2.28 -5.45
C THR A 132 4.52 0.98 -6.13
N ASN A 133 3.49 0.31 -5.61
CA ASN A 133 2.96 -0.93 -6.16
C ASN A 133 1.42 -1.00 -6.07
N PRO A 134 0.70 -0.32 -6.98
CA PRO A 134 -0.77 -0.25 -6.94
C PRO A 134 -1.45 -1.60 -7.17
N GLU A 135 -0.85 -2.49 -7.97
CA GLU A 135 -1.40 -3.84 -8.21
C GLU A 135 -1.31 -4.70 -6.95
N LEU A 136 -0.16 -4.68 -6.25
CA LEU A 136 -0.03 -5.34 -4.95
C LEU A 136 -1.04 -4.79 -3.94
N TRP A 137 -1.21 -3.46 -3.89
CA TRP A 137 -2.19 -2.82 -3.03
C TRP A 137 -3.62 -3.32 -3.32
N LYS A 138 -3.99 -3.45 -4.59
CA LYS A 138 -5.29 -3.98 -5.02
C LYS A 138 -5.49 -5.43 -4.57
N SER A 139 -4.48 -6.30 -4.73
CA SER A 139 -4.55 -7.68 -4.23
C SER A 139 -4.72 -7.74 -2.70
N LEU A 140 -4.06 -6.85 -1.95
CA LEU A 140 -4.23 -6.75 -0.50
C LEU A 140 -5.63 -6.23 -0.10
N GLU A 141 -6.21 -5.33 -0.89
CA GLU A 141 -7.61 -4.88 -0.70
C GLU A 141 -8.61 -6.00 -0.95
N GLU A 142 -8.41 -6.79 -2.01
CA GLU A 142 -9.24 -7.95 -2.35
C GLU A 142 -9.18 -9.04 -1.27
N LEU A 143 -8.04 -9.21 -0.60
CA LEU A 143 -7.85 -10.10 0.54
C LEU A 143 -8.40 -9.53 1.88
N GLY A 144 -8.97 -8.32 1.88
CA GLY A 144 -9.57 -7.69 3.06
C GLY A 144 -8.57 -7.02 4.02
N ILE A 145 -7.26 -7.14 3.77
CA ILE A 145 -6.20 -6.46 4.53
C ILE A 145 -6.37 -4.95 4.42
N GLY A 146 -6.80 -4.45 3.25
CA GLY A 146 -7.12 -3.04 3.05
C GLY A 146 -8.13 -2.50 4.06
N LYS A 147 -9.24 -3.21 4.34
CA LYS A 147 -10.30 -2.71 5.25
C LYS A 147 -9.88 -2.74 6.72
N LEU A 148 -9.25 -3.85 7.16
CA LEU A 148 -8.76 -3.99 8.53
C LEU A 148 -7.69 -2.94 8.84
N VAL A 149 -6.71 -2.80 7.95
CA VAL A 149 -5.60 -1.88 8.19
C VAL A 149 -6.01 -0.41 7.96
N LEU A 150 -6.95 -0.10 7.07
CA LEU A 150 -7.44 1.29 6.90
C LEU A 150 -8.15 1.81 8.15
N GLN A 151 -8.92 0.98 8.84
CA GLN A 151 -9.54 1.38 10.11
C GLN A 151 -8.46 1.67 11.16
N THR A 152 -7.48 0.76 11.29
CA THR A 152 -6.33 0.95 12.17
C THR A 152 -5.53 2.22 11.82
N VAL A 153 -5.27 2.50 10.53
CA VAL A 153 -4.54 3.71 10.12
C VAL A 153 -5.31 4.98 10.51
N ARG A 154 -6.64 5.00 10.36
CA ARG A 154 -7.45 6.16 10.78
C ARG A 154 -7.40 6.37 12.30
N GLU A 155 -7.47 5.30 13.08
CA GLU A 155 -7.32 5.37 14.54
C GLU A 155 -5.92 5.87 14.93
N HIS A 156 -4.88 5.38 14.24
CA HIS A 156 -3.50 5.84 14.43
C HIS A 156 -3.29 7.31 14.06
N GLN A 157 -4.05 7.89 13.12
CA GLN A 157 -3.96 9.32 12.80
C GLN A 157 -4.35 10.19 13.99
N PHE A 158 -5.38 9.81 14.76
CA PHE A 158 -5.74 10.51 16.00
C PHE A 158 -4.65 10.37 17.06
N VAL A 159 -4.10 9.17 17.24
CA VAL A 159 -2.98 8.93 18.16
C VAL A 159 -1.74 9.72 17.74
N ASN A 160 -1.50 9.88 16.44
CA ASN A 160 -0.37 10.64 15.92
C ASN A 160 -0.51 12.15 16.22
N ILE A 161 -1.71 12.74 16.14
CA ILE A 161 -1.93 14.14 16.56
C ILE A 161 -1.41 14.35 17.99
N TYR A 162 -1.79 13.46 18.91
CA TYR A 162 -1.28 13.48 20.29
C TYR A 162 0.25 13.26 20.35
N ARG A 163 0.78 12.21 19.69
CA ARG A 163 2.23 11.90 19.68
C ARG A 163 3.10 12.93 18.95
N SER A 164 2.53 13.79 18.12
CA SER A 164 3.30 14.83 17.42
C SER A 164 3.52 16.07 18.27
N ASN A 165 2.85 16.18 19.43
CA ASN A 165 2.93 17.30 20.33
C ASN A 165 3.75 16.94 21.59
N ASP A 166 4.97 17.46 21.69
CA ASP A 166 5.85 17.17 22.83
C ASP A 166 5.33 17.75 24.14
N ALA A 167 4.67 18.92 24.11
CA ALA A 167 4.03 19.51 25.29
C ALA A 167 2.83 18.68 25.79
N ALA A 168 2.14 17.97 24.88
CA ALA A 168 1.06 17.07 25.27
C ALA A 168 1.54 15.90 26.15
N ARG A 169 2.83 15.53 26.07
CA ARG A 169 3.41 14.45 26.90
C ARG A 169 3.77 14.86 28.31
N THR A 170 3.79 16.16 28.59
CA THR A 170 4.14 16.72 29.90
C THR A 170 2.93 17.22 30.68
N LEU A 171 1.72 17.00 30.16
CA LEU A 171 0.47 17.39 30.80
C LEU A 171 0.29 16.63 32.12
N SER A 172 -0.20 17.32 33.14
CA SER A 172 -0.77 16.67 34.32
C SER A 172 -2.07 15.94 33.95
N ASP A 173 -2.49 15.00 34.80
CA ASP A 173 -3.75 14.25 34.61
C ASP A 173 -4.96 15.18 34.47
N GLN A 174 -4.97 16.30 35.20
CA GLN A 174 -6.05 17.29 35.13
C GLN A 174 -6.06 18.02 33.78
N GLU A 175 -4.91 18.54 33.33
CA GLU A 175 -4.81 19.22 32.03
C GLU A 175 -5.11 18.26 30.87
N PHE A 176 -4.68 17.01 30.99
CA PHE A 176 -5.01 15.97 30.01
C PHE A 176 -6.52 15.70 29.94
N ALA A 177 -7.19 15.59 31.09
CA ALA A 177 -8.64 15.38 31.14
C ALA A 177 -9.41 16.56 30.52
N GLU A 178 -8.99 17.79 30.77
CA GLU A 178 -9.60 19.00 30.19
C GLU A 178 -9.45 19.01 28.66
N ILE A 179 -8.24 18.74 28.15
CA ILE A 179 -7.97 18.68 26.70
C ILE A 179 -8.73 17.52 26.04
N LEU A 180 -8.82 16.36 26.70
CA LEU A 180 -9.57 15.21 26.20
C LEU A 180 -11.06 15.53 26.09
N SER A 181 -11.65 16.15 27.12
CA SER A 181 -13.06 16.57 27.11
C SER A 181 -13.34 17.58 25.99
N PHE A 182 -12.44 18.54 25.79
CA PHE A 182 -12.56 19.50 24.68
C PHE A 182 -12.51 18.80 23.32
N THR A 183 -11.56 17.88 23.13
CA THR A 183 -11.38 17.13 21.88
C THR A 183 -12.59 16.25 21.58
N GLN A 184 -13.16 15.61 22.60
CA GLN A 184 -14.39 14.82 22.50
C GLN A 184 -15.56 15.68 22.01
N ALA A 185 -15.80 16.83 22.65
CA ALA A 185 -16.87 17.74 22.26
C ALA A 185 -16.69 18.29 20.82
N ALA A 186 -15.46 18.62 20.43
CA ALA A 186 -15.16 19.05 19.07
C ALA A 186 -15.44 17.95 18.04
N PHE A 187 -15.06 16.70 18.35
CA PHE A 187 -15.31 15.56 17.47
C PHE A 187 -16.82 15.28 17.30
N GLU A 188 -17.58 15.30 18.40
CA GLU A 188 -19.04 15.15 18.39
C GLU A 188 -19.71 16.24 17.56
N MET A 189 -19.26 17.49 17.70
CA MET A 189 -19.75 18.61 16.89
C MET A 189 -19.47 18.41 15.39
N ALA A 190 -18.26 17.95 15.04
CA ALA A 190 -17.90 17.65 13.65
C ALA A 190 -18.78 16.54 13.06
N MET A 191 -19.06 15.49 13.84
CA MET A 191 -19.94 14.39 13.42
C MET A 191 -21.40 14.86 13.26
N ALA A 192 -21.91 15.67 14.19
CA ALA A 192 -23.25 16.25 14.10
C ALA A 192 -23.39 17.19 12.87
N LEU A 193 -22.34 17.95 12.53
CA LEU A 193 -22.31 18.76 11.33
C LEU A 193 -22.36 17.89 10.06
N ARG A 194 -21.56 16.81 10.00
CA ARG A 194 -21.57 15.86 8.89
C ARG A 194 -22.96 15.25 8.67
N THR A 195 -23.64 14.82 9.72
CA THR A 195 -25.00 14.25 9.63
C THR A 195 -25.98 15.28 9.03
N ARG A 196 -25.96 16.52 9.54
CA ARG A 196 -26.81 17.60 9.01
C ARG A 196 -26.58 17.88 7.53
N TYR A 197 -25.32 17.81 7.06
CA TYR A 197 -25.03 17.95 5.63
C TYR A 197 -25.59 16.79 4.81
N GLN A 198 -25.48 15.55 5.30
CA GLN A 198 -26.00 14.37 4.61
C GLN A 198 -27.52 14.44 4.44
N ASP A 199 -28.24 14.80 5.51
CA ASP A 199 -29.70 14.96 5.50
C ASP A 199 -30.15 16.07 4.54
N ARG A 200 -29.37 17.15 4.44
CA ARG A 200 -29.69 18.25 3.50
C ARG A 200 -29.45 17.85 2.05
N SER A 201 -28.39 17.07 1.79
CA SER A 201 -28.09 16.58 0.45
C SER A 201 -29.05 15.49 -0.05
N SER A 202 -29.60 14.65 0.84
CA SER A 202 -30.62 13.68 0.48
C SER A 202 -31.95 14.36 0.15
N ASN A 203 -32.36 15.37 0.93
CA ASN A 203 -33.59 16.12 0.69
C ASN A 203 -33.54 16.95 -0.62
N ALA A 204 -32.39 17.54 -0.95
CA ALA A 204 -32.19 18.26 -2.21
C ALA A 204 -32.12 17.34 -3.45
N GLY A 205 -31.89 16.04 -3.25
CA GLY A 205 -31.89 15.03 -4.30
C GLY A 205 -33.28 14.50 -4.64
N SER A 206 -34.22 14.47 -3.67
CA SER A 206 -35.61 14.06 -3.93
C SER A 206 -36.42 15.14 -4.64
N ASP A 207 -36.20 16.42 -4.31
CA ASP A 207 -36.88 17.57 -4.95
C ASP A 207 -36.52 17.79 -6.43
N ARG A 208 -35.51 17.08 -6.96
CA ARG A 208 -35.10 17.14 -8.38
C ARG A 208 -35.58 15.95 -9.21
N ALA A 209 -36.23 14.96 -8.59
CA ALA A 209 -36.73 13.76 -9.23
C ALA A 209 -38.25 13.74 -9.43
N GLU A 210 -38.96 14.79 -8.98
CA GLU A 210 -40.35 15.13 -9.32
C GLU A 210 -40.41 16.26 -10.35
#